data_AF-A0A5A7RSA4-F1
#
_entry.id   AF-A0A5A7RSA4-F1
#
_cell.length_a   1.000
_cell.length_b   1.000
_cell.length_c   1.000
_cell.angle_alpha   90.00
_cell.angle_beta   90.00
_cell.angle_gamma   90.00
#
_symmetry.space_group_name_H-M   'P 1'
#
loop_
_entity.id
_entity.type
_entity.pdbx_description
1 polymer ?
#
loop_
_entity_poly.entity_id
_entity_poly.type
_entity_poly.pdbx_seq_one_letter_code
_entity_poly.pdbx_strand_id
1 'polypeptide(L)'
;MEELKKVEKEKKKIEREFKEYKAKYPVSDFIPNFIKEPVKHRRKKNGQKKGHKGYTRKIPERIDVVKHLTIEKCPYCGNELSDVQEIRKRYVEDIPEITNTII
;
A
#
# COMPACT_ATOMS: atom_id res chain seq x y z
N MET A 1 22.47 50.37 28.39
CA MET A 1 23.33 50.46 27.19
C MET A 1 24.49 49.46 27.26
N GLU A 2 25.26 49.43 28.35
CA GLU A 2 26.37 48.47 28.57
C GLU A 2 25.91 46.99 28.56
N GLU A 3 24.82 46.70 29.27
CA GLU A 3 24.25 45.35 29.37
C GLU A 3 23.75 44.83 28.02
N LEU A 4 23.10 45.68 27.22
CA LEU A 4 22.65 45.33 25.86
C LEU A 4 23.83 44.93 24.97
N LYS A 5 24.95 45.68 25.02
CA LYS A 5 26.18 45.34 24.28
C LYS A 5 26.78 44.01 24.75
N LYS A 6 26.72 43.73 26.05
CA LYS A 6 27.21 42.47 26.63
C LYS A 6 26.36 41.29 26.16
N VAL A 7 25.04 41.43 26.19
CA VAL A 7 24.09 40.43 25.69
C VAL A 7 24.26 40.19 24.19
N GLU A 8 24.47 41.23 23.38
CA GLU A 8 24.75 41.09 21.95
C GLU A 8 26.05 40.32 21.68
N LYS A 9 27.09 40.57 22.48
CA LYS A 9 28.37 39.88 22.37
C LYS A 9 28.25 38.40 22.74
N GLU A 10 27.49 38.10 23.80
CA GLU A 10 27.18 36.72 24.20
C GLU A 10 26.37 36.00 23.14
N LYS A 11 25.34 36.65 22.56
CA LYS A 11 24.55 36.09 21.47
C LYS A 11 25.43 35.72 20.27
N LYS A 12 26.32 36.63 19.84
CA LYS A 12 27.28 36.36 18.75
C LYS A 12 28.21 35.18 19.05
N LYS A 13 28.65 35.06 20.31
CA LYS A 13 29.51 33.95 20.74
C LYS A 13 28.75 32.63 20.67
N ILE A 14 27.54 32.58 21.21
CA ILE A 14 26.66 31.40 21.20
C ILE A 14 26.32 31.00 19.76
N GLU A 15 26.01 31.96 18.88
CA GLU A 15 25.73 31.68 17.47
C GLU A 15 26.94 31.06 16.75
N ARG A 16 28.17 31.54 17.06
CA ARG A 16 29.39 30.97 16.51
C ARG A 16 29.62 29.54 17.00
N GLU A 17 29.50 29.32 18.31
CA GLU A 17 29.63 27.98 18.91
C GLU A 17 28.57 27.01 18.38
N PHE A 18 27.33 27.47 18.20
CA PHE A 18 26.26 26.68 17.59
C PHE A 18 26.57 26.33 16.14
N LYS A 19 27.14 27.25 15.37
CA LYS A 19 27.56 26.99 13.99
C LYS A 19 28.67 25.94 13.92
N GLU A 20 29.66 26.03 14.81
CA GLU A 20 30.75 25.05 14.92
C GLU A 20 30.21 23.67 15.35
N TYR A 21 29.31 23.63 16.33
CA TYR A 21 28.65 22.40 16.78
C TYR A 21 27.86 21.74 15.65
N LYS A 22 27.02 22.51 14.94
CA LYS A 22 26.21 22.00 13.82
C LYS A 22 27.06 21.53 12.63
N ALA A 23 28.23 22.13 12.42
CA ALA A 23 29.18 21.67 11.41
C ALA A 23 29.87 20.36 11.81
N LYS A 24 30.17 20.19 13.11
CA LYS A 24 30.79 18.98 13.65
C LYS A 24 29.81 17.79 13.73
N TYR A 25 28.53 18.07 13.96
CA TYR A 25 27.47 17.08 14.16
C TYR A 25 26.29 17.36 13.22
N PRO A 26 26.38 16.97 11.94
CA PRO A 26 25.29 17.19 11.00
C PRO A 26 24.08 16.29 11.33
N VAL A 27 22.88 16.82 11.10
CA VAL A 27 21.60 16.15 11.42
C VAL A 27 21.44 14.82 10.67
N SER A 28 22.11 14.65 9.54
CA SER A 28 22.18 13.39 8.79
C SER A 28 22.74 12.22 9.58
N ASP A 29 23.59 12.50 10.57
CA ASP A 29 24.28 11.46 11.34
C ASP A 29 23.43 10.95 12.51
N PHE A 30 22.33 11.65 12.81
CA PHE A 30 21.40 11.32 13.90
C PHE A 30 20.03 10.89 13.36
N ILE A 31 20.02 10.08 12.31
CA ILE A 31 18.78 9.44 11.84
C ILE A 31 18.47 8.29 12.82
N PRO A 32 17.36 8.34 13.58
CA PRO A 32 17.00 7.24 14.47
C PRO A 32 16.80 5.93 13.70
N ASN A 33 17.23 4.80 14.27
CA ASN A 33 17.19 3.48 13.62
C ASN A 33 15.78 3.01 13.20
N PHE A 34 14.71 3.58 13.76
CA PHE A 34 13.34 3.26 13.38
C PHE A 34 12.89 3.98 12.09
N ILE A 35 13.64 4.98 11.63
CA ILE A 35 13.37 5.68 10.38
C ILE A 35 13.93 4.84 9.23
N LYS A 36 13.02 4.39 8.37
CA LYS A 36 13.39 3.65 7.17
C LYS A 36 14.13 4.56 6.19
N GLU A 37 15.31 4.12 5.75
CA GLU A 37 16.06 4.82 4.71
C GLU A 37 15.24 4.97 3.41
N PRO A 38 15.38 6.10 2.70
CA PRO A 38 14.74 6.29 1.42
C PRO A 38 15.26 5.26 0.40
N VAL A 39 14.33 4.52 -0.21
CA VAL A 39 14.68 3.48 -1.19
C VAL A 39 15.04 4.14 -2.51
N LYS A 40 16.29 4.00 -2.98
CA LYS A 40 16.78 4.60 -4.25
C LYS A 40 15.95 4.18 -5.47
N HIS A 41 15.49 2.93 -5.51
CA HIS A 41 14.69 2.39 -6.59
C HIS A 41 13.58 1.48 -6.08
N ARG A 42 12.41 1.59 -6.69
CA ARG A 42 11.31 0.66 -6.46
C ARG A 42 11.69 -0.72 -7.01
N ARG A 43 11.53 -1.77 -6.20
CA ARG A 43 11.72 -3.16 -6.66
C ARG A 43 10.79 -3.44 -7.85
N LYS A 44 11.28 -4.20 -8.84
CA LYS A 44 10.44 -4.66 -9.96
C LYS A 44 9.24 -5.44 -9.41
N LYS A 45 8.08 -5.32 -10.07
CA LYS A 45 6.89 -6.09 -9.71
C LYS A 45 7.21 -7.58 -9.86
N ASN A 46 6.91 -8.37 -8.83
CA ASN A 46 7.13 -9.83 -8.80
C ASN A 46 6.11 -10.62 -9.66
N GLY A 47 5.57 -9.98 -10.70
CA GLY A 47 4.57 -10.58 -11.58
C GLY A 47 5.17 -11.52 -12.62
N GLN A 48 4.32 -12.01 -13.52
CA GLN A 48 4.70 -12.85 -14.64
C GLN A 48 5.83 -12.19 -15.45
N LYS A 49 6.96 -12.90 -15.62
CA LYS A 49 8.11 -12.39 -16.37
C LYS A 49 7.74 -12.23 -17.86
N LYS A 50 8.46 -11.35 -18.55
CA LYS A 50 8.30 -11.14 -20.00
C LYS A 50 8.53 -12.47 -20.75
N GLY A 51 7.62 -12.82 -21.66
CA GLY A 51 7.71 -14.03 -22.49
C GLY A 51 6.91 -15.23 -21.98
N HIS A 52 6.37 -15.19 -20.76
CA HIS A 52 5.44 -16.24 -20.32
C HIS A 52 4.05 -16.00 -20.91
N LYS A 53 3.44 -17.05 -21.46
CA LYS A 53 2.05 -17.02 -21.92
C LYS A 53 1.12 -16.83 -20.73
N GLY A 54 0.18 -15.90 -20.82
CA GLY A 54 -0.86 -15.73 -19.81
C GLY A 54 -1.62 -17.05 -19.63
N TYR A 55 -1.86 -17.44 -18.37
CA TYR A 55 -2.65 -18.61 -18.04
C TYR A 55 -3.81 -18.18 -17.14
N THR A 56 -5.01 -18.58 -17.52
CA THR A 56 -6.24 -18.36 -16.77
C THR A 56 -6.91 -19.69 -16.51
N ARG A 57 -7.77 -19.74 -15.49
CA ARG A 57 -8.61 -20.93 -15.24
C ARG A 57 -9.47 -21.18 -16.49
N LYS A 58 -9.54 -22.45 -16.92
CA LYS A 58 -10.42 -22.86 -18.01
C LYS A 58 -11.88 -22.77 -17.58
N ILE A 59 -12.76 -22.65 -18.56
CA ILE A 59 -14.19 -22.80 -18.32
C ILE A 59 -14.47 -24.28 -18.00
N PRO A 60 -15.26 -24.59 -16.96
CA PRO A 60 -15.65 -25.97 -16.66
C PRO A 60 -16.38 -26.61 -17.84
N GLU A 61 -16.17 -27.91 -18.03
CA GLU A 61 -16.81 -28.67 -19.12
C GLU A 61 -18.31 -28.86 -18.90
N ARG A 62 -18.72 -28.99 -17.63
CA ARG A 62 -20.10 -29.18 -17.21
C ARG A 62 -20.52 -28.06 -16.25
N ILE A 63 -21.74 -27.57 -16.42
CA ILE A 63 -22.36 -26.58 -15.55
C ILE A 63 -23.57 -27.24 -14.91
N ASP A 64 -23.50 -27.47 -13.60
CA ASP A 64 -24.61 -28.11 -12.86
C ASP A 64 -25.74 -27.13 -12.53
N VAL A 65 -25.40 -25.86 -12.25
CA VAL A 65 -26.37 -24.83 -11.84
C VAL A 65 -26.02 -23.48 -12.46
N VAL A 66 -27.05 -22.75 -12.93
CA VAL A 66 -26.94 -21.36 -13.36
C VAL A 66 -27.77 -20.48 -12.43
N LYS A 67 -27.14 -19.45 -11.85
CA LYS A 67 -27.81 -18.48 -10.96
C LYS A 67 -27.69 -17.07 -11.52
N HIS A 68 -28.84 -16.43 -11.78
CA HIS A 68 -28.89 -15.01 -12.12
C HIS A 68 -28.78 -14.17 -10.85
N LEU A 69 -27.85 -13.22 -10.83
CA LEU A 69 -27.62 -12.31 -9.71
C LEU A 69 -28.12 -10.92 -10.09
N THR A 70 -29.44 -10.77 -10.17
CA THR A 70 -30.10 -9.49 -10.36
C THR A 70 -30.41 -8.87 -9.01
N ILE A 71 -30.22 -7.56 -8.89
CA ILE A 71 -30.58 -6.81 -7.70
C ILE A 71 -31.30 -5.54 -8.16
N GLU A 72 -32.49 -5.30 -7.63
CA GLU A 72 -33.35 -4.18 -8.05
C GLU A 72 -33.21 -2.97 -7.13
N LYS A 73 -32.89 -3.23 -5.85
CA LYS A 73 -32.76 -2.21 -4.80
C LYS A 73 -31.41 -2.30 -4.12
N CYS A 74 -30.87 -1.15 -3.72
CA CYS A 74 -29.63 -1.09 -2.97
C CYS A 74 -29.82 -1.75 -1.59
N PRO A 75 -29.01 -2.76 -1.20
CA PRO A 75 -29.17 -3.45 0.07
C PRO A 75 -28.83 -2.59 1.30
N TYR A 76 -28.24 -1.41 1.09
CA TYR A 76 -27.85 -0.50 2.18
C TYR A 76 -28.85 0.64 2.41
N CYS A 77 -29.36 1.26 1.34
CA CYS A 77 -30.27 2.40 1.44
C CYS A 77 -31.69 2.12 0.94
N GLY A 78 -31.95 0.98 0.28
CA GLY A 78 -33.27 0.57 -0.19
C GLY A 78 -33.78 1.26 -1.46
N ASN A 79 -33.05 2.25 -1.98
CA ASN A 79 -33.42 2.94 -3.23
C ASN A 79 -33.34 2.01 -4.44
N GLU A 80 -34.16 2.31 -5.44
CA GLU A 80 -34.15 1.63 -6.73
C GLU A 80 -32.83 1.88 -7.48
N LEU A 81 -32.33 0.83 -8.13
CA LEU A 81 -31.14 0.91 -8.96
C LEU A 81 -31.50 1.36 -10.37
N SER A 82 -30.52 1.95 -11.05
CA SER A 82 -30.65 2.27 -12.47
C SER A 82 -30.73 0.99 -13.32
N ASP A 83 -31.01 1.17 -14.61
CA ASP A 83 -30.92 0.09 -15.59
C ASP A 83 -29.56 -0.64 -15.57
N VAL A 84 -29.58 -1.90 -16.00
CA VAL A 84 -28.39 -2.76 -16.04
C VAL A 84 -27.34 -2.18 -16.97
N GLN A 85 -26.20 -1.78 -16.41
CA GLN A 85 -25.10 -1.20 -17.17
C GLN A 85 -24.16 -2.25 -17.79
N GLU A 86 -23.98 -3.40 -17.12
CA GLU A 86 -23.09 -4.46 -17.58
C GLU A 86 -23.57 -5.84 -17.10
N ILE A 87 -23.47 -6.84 -17.97
CA ILE A 87 -23.71 -8.24 -17.62
C ILE A 87 -22.38 -8.99 -17.63
N ARG A 88 -22.01 -9.54 -16.47
CA ARG A 88 -20.80 -10.37 -16.31
C ARG A 88 -21.18 -11.83 -16.05
N LYS A 89 -20.45 -12.75 -16.68
CA LYS A 89 -20.56 -14.19 -16.42
C LYS A 89 -19.36 -14.66 -15.61
N ARG A 90 -19.61 -15.44 -14.56
CA ARG A 90 -18.58 -16.04 -13.72
C ARG A 90 -18.88 -17.52 -13.52
N TYR A 91 -17.83 -18.34 -13.52
CA TYR A 91 -17.89 -19.77 -13.21
C TYR A 91 -17.38 -19.98 -11.79
N VAL A 92 -18.13 -20.73 -10.99
CA VAL A 92 -17.79 -21.08 -9.60
C VAL A 92 -17.76 -22.59 -9.52
N GLU A 93 -16.66 -23.15 -9.04
CA GLU A 93 -16.48 -24.57 -8.77
C GLU A 93 -16.50 -24.77 -7.25
N ASP A 94 -17.31 -25.71 -6.77
CA ASP A 94 -17.34 -26.07 -5.35
C ASP A 94 -16.13 -26.93 -4.99
N ILE A 95 -15.69 -26.81 -3.73
CA ILE A 95 -14.59 -27.63 -3.20
C ILE A 95 -15.16 -29.01 -2.86
N PRO A 96 -14.57 -30.11 -3.35
CA PRO A 96 -15.04 -31.45 -3.02
C PRO A 96 -14.89 -31.73 -1.52
N GLU A 97 -15.79 -32.54 -0.98
CA GLU A 97 -15.68 -33.01 0.41
C GLU A 97 -14.39 -33.82 0.61
N ILE A 98 -13.73 -33.61 1.75
CA ILE A 98 -12.49 -34.32 2.08
C ILE A 98 -12.84 -35.74 2.54
N THR A 99 -12.45 -36.74 1.76
CA THR A 99 -12.47 -38.14 2.22
C THR A 99 -11.12 -38.48 2.84
N ASN A 100 -11.04 -38.52 4.17
CA ASN A 100 -9.85 -39.01 4.89
C ASN A 100 -9.78 -40.54 4.79
N THR A 101 -9.47 -41.06 3.60
CA THR A 101 -9.12 -42.47 3.45
C THR A 101 -7.61 -42.57 3.64
N ILE A 102 -7.20 -42.91 4.86
CA ILE A 102 -5.86 -43.45 5.08
C ILE A 102 -5.88 -44.87 4.49
N ILE A 103 -5.15 -45.09 3.41
CA ILE A 103 -4.88 -46.42 2.85
C ILE A 103 -3.83 -47.12 3.72
#